data_AF-A0AA44TCF7-F1
#
_entry.id   AF-A0AA44TCF7-F1
#
_cell.length_a   1.000
_cell.length_b   1.000
_cell.length_c   1.000
_cell.angle_alpha   90.00
_cell.angle_beta   90.00
_cell.angle_gamma   90.00
#
_symmetry.space_group_name_H-M   'P 1'
#
loop_
_entity.id
_entity.type
_entity.pdbx_description
1 polymer ?
#
loop_
_entity_poly.entity_id
_entity_poly.type
_entity_poly.pdbx_seq_one_letter_code
_entity_poly.pdbx_strand_id
1 'polypeptide(L)'
;DKEFFEQSIPKLKSLPQPFYTKFITLTNHFPFLLNPEDQYINEYNSESDVLNRYFPTVRYTDEALKLFINQLKEEGLYDNSVIVIYGDHYGISENHNAAMAQFLGKESITPFDSMQLQRVPLIIHVPGQEGKTISKVSGQIDLKPTLLHLLGIKTNQSIEFGTDLFTKSEDPLMIMRDGSFVTNDYVYTKNMCYKKSTGEPIDLAICQPYIEKAKTELTYSDKLIYGDLLRFDPNNKYKTGSMITKFE
;
A
#
# COMPACT_ATOMS: atom_id res chain seq x y z
N ASP A 1 8.10 1.28 -17.55
CA ASP A 1 7.53 0.06 -16.92
C ASP A 1 7.36 -1.11 -17.89
N LYS A 2 6.92 -0.90 -19.14
CA LYS A 2 6.73 -2.00 -20.10
C LYS A 2 8.01 -2.79 -20.34
N GLU A 3 9.09 -2.12 -20.71
CA GLU A 3 10.40 -2.72 -20.97
C GLU A 3 10.97 -3.37 -19.71
N PHE A 4 10.74 -2.76 -18.54
CA PHE A 4 11.14 -3.31 -17.26
C PHE A 4 10.50 -4.68 -17.00
N PHE A 5 9.20 -4.81 -17.24
CA PHE A 5 8.51 -6.10 -17.12
C PHE A 5 8.96 -7.10 -18.18
N GLU A 6 9.06 -6.71 -19.44
CA GLU A 6 9.49 -7.60 -20.53
C GLU A 6 10.89 -8.17 -20.27
N GLN A 7 11.85 -7.32 -19.89
CA GLN A 7 13.23 -7.73 -19.59
C GLN A 7 13.34 -8.54 -18.29
N SER A 8 12.33 -8.45 -17.43
CA SER A 8 12.28 -9.17 -16.16
C SER A 8 11.81 -10.62 -16.32
N ILE A 9 10.95 -10.93 -17.30
CA ILE A 9 10.41 -12.28 -17.49
C ILE A 9 11.51 -13.34 -17.67
N PRO A 10 12.52 -13.17 -18.53
CA PRO A 10 13.61 -14.14 -18.64
C PRO A 10 14.38 -14.34 -17.33
N LYS A 11 14.56 -13.28 -16.54
CA LYS A 11 15.23 -13.35 -15.23
C LYS A 11 14.38 -14.13 -14.23
N LEU A 12 13.08 -13.84 -14.16
CA LEU A 12 12.12 -14.53 -13.31
C LEU A 12 12.09 -16.04 -13.61
N LYS A 13 12.07 -16.42 -14.89
CA LYS A 13 12.09 -17.82 -15.33
C LYS A 13 13.37 -18.57 -14.93
N SER A 14 14.49 -17.86 -14.80
CA SER A 14 15.76 -18.48 -14.42
C SER A 14 15.89 -18.77 -12.92
N LEU A 15 14.96 -18.28 -12.09
CA LEU A 15 15.00 -18.50 -10.65
C LEU A 15 14.58 -19.93 -10.28
N PRO A 16 15.26 -20.57 -9.30
CA PRO A 16 14.79 -21.82 -8.74
C PRO A 16 13.45 -21.59 -8.01
N GLN A 17 12.50 -22.49 -8.22
CA GLN A 17 11.21 -22.46 -7.53
C GLN A 17 11.23 -23.32 -6.25
N PRO A 18 10.53 -22.92 -5.17
CA PRO A 18 9.69 -21.71 -5.06
C PRO A 18 10.54 -20.43 -4.87
N PHE A 19 10.02 -19.31 -5.38
CA PHE A 19 10.65 -17.99 -5.21
C PHE A 19 9.69 -16.98 -4.55
N TYR A 20 10.27 -15.96 -3.94
CA TYR A 20 9.59 -14.71 -3.59
C TYR A 20 10.27 -13.57 -4.34
N THR A 21 9.53 -12.88 -5.19
CA THR A 21 10.03 -11.79 -6.01
C THR A 21 9.17 -10.55 -5.83
N LYS A 22 9.80 -9.38 -5.94
CA LYS A 22 9.13 -8.08 -5.86
C LYS A 22 9.57 -7.22 -7.04
N PHE A 23 8.60 -6.74 -7.80
CA PHE A 23 8.79 -5.81 -8.90
C PHE A 23 8.39 -4.41 -8.44
N ILE A 24 9.31 -3.47 -8.53
CA ILE A 24 9.09 -2.07 -8.13
C ILE A 24 9.03 -1.26 -9.42
N THR A 25 7.84 -0.82 -9.80
CA THR A 25 7.59 0.03 -10.97
C THR A 25 8.11 1.45 -10.75
N LEU A 26 8.25 2.24 -11.81
CA LEU A 26 8.80 3.60 -11.72
C LEU A 26 8.08 4.64 -12.57
N THR A 27 7.43 4.28 -13.68
CA THR A 27 6.91 5.28 -14.64
C THR A 27 5.88 6.23 -14.03
N ASN A 28 5.00 5.75 -13.12
CA ASN A 28 4.01 6.59 -12.44
C ASN A 28 4.59 7.36 -11.22
N HIS A 29 5.75 7.99 -11.38
CA HIS A 29 6.42 8.74 -10.34
C HIS A 29 6.35 10.26 -10.59
N PHE A 30 6.22 11.06 -9.53
CA PHE A 30 6.24 12.53 -9.61
C PHE A 30 7.51 13.03 -10.35
N PRO A 31 7.42 13.99 -11.29
CA PRO A 31 6.26 14.84 -11.62
C PRO A 31 5.39 14.30 -12.79
N PHE A 32 5.34 12.98 -12.96
CA PHE A 32 4.48 12.24 -13.90
C PHE A 32 4.79 12.52 -15.38
N LEU A 33 6.07 12.67 -15.71
CA LEU A 33 6.46 12.90 -17.10
C LEU A 33 6.34 11.62 -17.92
N LEU A 34 5.74 11.73 -19.10
CA LEU A 34 5.59 10.65 -20.06
C LEU A 34 5.79 11.20 -21.47
N ASN A 35 6.51 10.47 -22.32
CA ASN A 35 6.72 10.89 -23.70
C ASN A 35 5.40 10.85 -24.49
N PRO A 36 5.19 11.74 -25.49
CA PRO A 36 3.96 11.76 -26.28
C PRO A 36 3.60 10.43 -26.94
N GLU A 37 4.60 9.68 -27.43
CA GLU A 37 4.40 8.35 -28.04
C GLU A 37 3.88 7.28 -27.07
N ASP A 38 4.06 7.49 -25.77
CA ASP A 38 3.64 6.57 -24.71
C ASP A 38 2.27 6.93 -24.11
N GLN A 39 1.68 8.05 -24.54
CA GLN A 39 0.38 8.52 -24.04
C GLN A 39 -0.80 7.82 -24.73
N TYR A 40 -1.50 6.97 -23.97
CA TYR A 40 -2.73 6.29 -24.44
C TYR A 40 -4.00 7.13 -24.26
N ILE A 41 -3.96 8.12 -23.38
CA ILE A 41 -5.05 9.03 -23.08
C ILE A 41 -4.50 10.44 -22.95
N ASN A 42 -5.35 11.42 -23.22
CA ASN A 42 -5.00 12.83 -23.02
C ASN A 42 -4.82 13.12 -21.53
N GLU A 43 -3.98 14.10 -21.23
CA GLU A 43 -3.90 14.72 -19.91
C GLU A 43 -5.27 15.25 -19.47
N TYR A 44 -5.49 15.27 -18.15
CA TYR A 44 -6.63 15.98 -17.59
C TYR A 44 -6.46 17.50 -17.79
N ASN A 45 -7.54 18.26 -17.67
CA ASN A 45 -7.52 19.70 -17.85
C ASN A 45 -7.93 20.41 -16.56
N SER A 46 -6.93 20.86 -15.80
CA SER A 46 -7.06 21.65 -14.58
C SER A 46 -5.92 22.64 -14.45
N GLU A 47 -5.95 23.48 -13.42
CA GLU A 47 -4.87 24.41 -13.09
C GLU A 47 -3.57 23.72 -12.61
N SER A 48 -3.57 22.40 -12.40
CA SER A 48 -2.38 21.66 -11.95
C SER A 48 -1.84 20.73 -13.03
N ASP A 49 -0.72 21.12 -13.64
CA ASP A 49 -0.02 20.28 -14.62
C ASP A 49 0.43 18.92 -14.04
N VAL A 50 0.75 18.88 -12.73
CA VAL A 50 1.11 17.63 -12.04
C VAL A 50 -0.08 16.67 -12.00
N LEU A 51 -1.27 17.16 -11.62
CA LEU A 51 -2.48 16.33 -11.65
C LEU A 51 -2.85 15.94 -13.09
N ASN A 52 -2.70 16.87 -14.03
CA ASN A 52 -3.03 16.64 -15.44
C ASN A 52 -2.25 15.46 -16.03
N ARG A 53 -0.95 15.41 -15.76
CA ARG A 53 -0.02 14.36 -16.20
C ARG A 53 -0.15 13.03 -15.46
N TYR A 54 -0.73 13.02 -14.26
CA TYR A 54 -0.90 11.79 -13.46
C TYR A 54 -1.75 10.73 -14.16
N PHE A 55 -2.80 11.13 -14.87
CA PHE A 55 -3.73 10.18 -15.50
C PHE A 55 -3.07 9.38 -16.65
N PRO A 56 -2.36 10.01 -17.61
CA PRO A 56 -1.61 9.27 -18.62
C PRO A 56 -0.59 8.29 -18.04
N THR A 57 0.16 8.65 -16.99
CA THR A 57 1.14 7.73 -16.38
C THR A 57 0.47 6.56 -15.66
N VAL A 58 -0.67 6.79 -14.99
CA VAL A 58 -1.50 5.70 -14.43
C VAL A 58 -1.95 4.74 -15.54
N ARG A 59 -2.46 5.26 -16.66
CA ARG A 59 -2.86 4.43 -17.81
C ARG A 59 -1.67 3.67 -18.41
N TYR A 60 -0.51 4.30 -18.53
CA TYR A 60 0.69 3.60 -19.02
C TYR A 60 1.07 2.44 -18.10
N THR A 61 1.08 2.63 -16.78
CA THR A 61 1.38 1.56 -15.82
C THR A 61 0.32 0.46 -15.86
N ASP A 62 -0.96 0.79 -16.06
CA ASP A 62 -2.04 -0.19 -16.27
C ASP A 62 -1.80 -1.08 -17.51
N GLU A 63 -1.43 -0.49 -18.65
CA GLU A 63 -1.06 -1.27 -19.85
C GLU A 63 0.22 -2.09 -19.66
N ALA A 64 1.20 -1.58 -18.92
CA ALA A 64 2.42 -2.33 -18.57
C ALA A 64 2.13 -3.53 -17.67
N LEU A 65 1.22 -3.37 -16.71
CA LEU A 65 0.78 -4.46 -15.84
C LEU A 65 -0.02 -5.51 -16.61
N LYS A 66 -0.91 -5.09 -17.52
CA LYS A 66 -1.62 -6.01 -18.43
C LYS A 66 -0.65 -6.85 -19.27
N LEU A 67 0.37 -6.21 -19.84
CA LEU A 67 1.44 -6.91 -20.57
C LEU A 67 2.14 -7.94 -19.68
N PHE A 68 2.57 -7.53 -18.49
CA PHE A 68 3.25 -8.40 -17.54
C PHE A 68 2.39 -9.63 -17.16
N ILE A 69 1.12 -9.41 -16.83
CA ILE A 69 0.19 -10.50 -16.49
C ILE A 69 -0.02 -11.46 -17.67
N ASN A 70 -0.09 -10.95 -18.90
CA ASN A 70 -0.19 -11.81 -20.09
C ASN A 70 1.08 -12.66 -20.27
N GLN A 71 2.27 -12.07 -20.09
CA GLN A 71 3.52 -12.81 -20.15
C GLN A 71 3.63 -13.87 -19.05
N LEU A 72 3.17 -13.58 -17.83
CA LEU A 72 3.10 -14.59 -16.77
C LEU A 72 2.18 -15.76 -17.14
N LYS A 73 1.08 -15.51 -17.85
CA LYS A 73 0.17 -16.57 -18.35
C LYS A 73 0.81 -17.39 -19.46
N GLU A 74 1.39 -16.72 -20.45
CA GLU A 74 2.09 -17.37 -21.58
C GLU A 74 3.23 -18.27 -21.11
N GLU A 75 3.93 -17.85 -20.04
CA GLU A 75 5.06 -18.58 -19.48
C GLU A 75 4.66 -19.60 -18.39
N GLY A 76 3.36 -19.81 -18.16
CA GLY A 76 2.85 -20.77 -17.18
C GLY A 76 3.16 -20.44 -15.72
N LEU A 77 3.53 -19.19 -15.43
CA LEU A 77 3.83 -18.71 -14.08
C LEU A 77 2.58 -18.20 -13.35
N TYR A 78 1.54 -17.79 -14.08
CA TYR A 78 0.31 -17.23 -13.50
C TYR A 78 -0.44 -18.24 -12.62
N ASP A 79 -0.69 -19.45 -13.14
CA ASP A 79 -1.56 -20.44 -12.48
C ASP A 79 -0.93 -21.14 -11.26
N ASN A 80 0.35 -20.87 -10.97
CA ASN A 80 1.06 -21.44 -9.81
C ASN A 80 1.71 -20.35 -8.93
N SER A 81 1.31 -19.09 -9.08
CA SER A 81 1.84 -17.97 -8.31
C SER A 81 0.75 -17.23 -7.56
N VAL A 82 1.00 -16.92 -6.28
CA VAL A 82 0.25 -15.85 -5.60
C VAL A 82 0.80 -14.51 -6.12
N ILE A 83 -0.06 -13.72 -6.76
CA ILE A 83 0.32 -12.41 -7.33
C ILE A 83 -0.31 -11.32 -6.48
N VAL A 84 0.52 -10.43 -5.93
CA VAL A 84 0.11 -9.31 -5.10
C VAL A 84 0.43 -8.02 -5.82
N ILE A 85 -0.61 -7.24 -6.12
CA ILE A 85 -0.49 -5.89 -6.69
C ILE A 85 -0.97 -4.92 -5.63
N TYR A 86 -0.15 -3.95 -5.25
CA TYR A 86 -0.54 -2.95 -4.27
C TYR A 86 0.10 -1.60 -4.59
N GLY A 87 -0.61 -0.51 -4.29
CA GLY A 87 -0.02 0.84 -4.34
C GLY A 87 0.83 1.09 -3.09
N ASP A 88 1.95 1.78 -3.27
CA ASP A 88 2.91 2.09 -2.21
C ASP A 88 2.52 3.34 -1.41
N HIS A 89 2.10 4.41 -2.06
CA HIS A 89 1.59 5.63 -1.42
C HIS A 89 0.75 6.50 -2.38
N TYR A 90 0.24 7.62 -1.89
CA TYR A 90 -0.46 8.61 -2.70
C TYR A 90 0.48 9.22 -3.77
N GLY A 91 -0.04 9.46 -4.98
CA GLY A 91 0.71 10.18 -6.02
C GLY A 91 0.54 11.70 -5.94
N ILE A 92 -0.65 12.16 -5.57
CA ILE A 92 -1.02 13.57 -5.57
C ILE A 92 -1.08 14.10 -4.13
N SER A 93 -0.27 15.12 -3.84
CA SER A 93 -0.22 15.76 -2.52
C SER A 93 -1.30 16.84 -2.32
N GLU A 94 -1.47 17.29 -1.07
CA GLU A 94 -2.41 18.36 -0.71
C GLU A 94 -2.14 19.69 -1.46
N ASN A 95 -0.95 19.88 -2.04
CA ASN A 95 -0.60 21.04 -2.87
C ASN A 95 -1.45 21.15 -4.16
N HIS A 96 -2.15 20.07 -4.52
CA HIS A 96 -2.98 20.00 -5.73
C HIS A 96 -4.48 19.88 -5.39
N ASN A 97 -4.87 20.23 -4.16
CA ASN A 97 -6.25 20.06 -3.68
C ASN A 97 -7.30 20.78 -4.50
N ALA A 98 -7.03 21.98 -5.04
CA ALA A 98 -8.01 22.69 -5.85
C ALA A 98 -8.29 21.98 -7.18
N ALA A 99 -7.23 21.53 -7.88
CA ALA A 99 -7.35 20.68 -9.06
C ALA A 99 -8.00 19.30 -8.75
N MET A 100 -7.67 18.71 -7.60
CA MET A 100 -8.30 17.45 -7.15
C MET A 100 -9.79 17.65 -6.82
N ALA A 101 -10.17 18.78 -6.24
CA ALA A 101 -11.57 19.13 -5.98
C ALA A 101 -12.36 19.23 -7.30
N GLN A 102 -11.78 19.88 -8.32
CA GLN A 102 -12.35 19.92 -9.66
C GLN A 102 -12.56 18.50 -10.23
N PHE A 103 -11.54 17.64 -10.15
CA PHE A 103 -11.63 16.26 -10.64
C PHE A 103 -12.72 15.46 -9.93
N LEU A 104 -12.86 15.62 -8.62
CA LEU A 104 -13.85 14.92 -7.80
C LEU A 104 -15.24 15.58 -7.81
N GLY A 105 -15.42 16.71 -8.49
CA GLY A 105 -16.67 17.47 -8.49
C GLY A 105 -17.05 18.02 -7.12
N LYS A 106 -16.05 18.39 -6.30
CA LYS A 106 -16.22 18.96 -4.96
C LYS A 106 -15.88 20.45 -4.97
N GLU A 107 -16.48 21.20 -4.05
CA GLU A 107 -16.12 22.60 -3.83
C GLU A 107 -14.68 22.74 -3.28
N SER A 108 -14.28 21.82 -2.42
CA SER A 108 -12.92 21.76 -1.86
C SER A 108 -12.59 20.35 -1.34
N ILE A 109 -11.30 20.09 -1.10
CA ILE A 109 -10.82 18.90 -0.40
C ILE A 109 -10.66 19.24 1.09
N THR A 110 -11.44 18.57 1.93
CA THR A 110 -11.36 18.69 3.39
C THR A 110 -10.27 17.79 3.97
N PRO A 111 -9.85 17.95 5.24
CA PRO A 111 -8.95 16.98 5.89
C PRO A 111 -9.49 15.55 5.87
N PHE A 112 -10.81 15.37 6.02
CA PHE A 112 -11.45 14.07 5.89
C PHE A 112 -11.22 13.49 4.49
N ASP A 113 -11.42 14.29 3.43
CA ASP A 113 -11.18 13.88 2.05
C ASP A 113 -9.72 13.54 1.78
N SER A 114 -8.78 14.37 2.25
CA SER A 114 -7.34 14.09 2.18
C SER A 114 -7.02 12.71 2.75
N MET A 115 -7.61 12.37 3.90
CA MET A 115 -7.44 11.06 4.53
C MET A 115 -8.10 9.94 3.72
N GLN A 116 -9.25 10.20 3.09
CA GLN A 116 -9.89 9.23 2.21
C GLN A 116 -9.05 8.94 0.95
N LEU A 117 -8.33 9.93 0.44
CA LEU A 117 -7.46 9.86 -0.73
C LEU A 117 -6.12 9.15 -0.46
N GLN A 118 -5.83 8.78 0.78
CA GLN A 118 -4.67 7.94 1.13
C GLN A 118 -4.86 6.46 0.77
N ARG A 119 -6.05 6.07 0.30
CA ARG A 119 -6.31 4.69 -0.10
C ARG A 119 -5.49 4.31 -1.33
N VAL A 120 -4.75 3.22 -1.19
CA VAL A 120 -4.02 2.55 -2.27
C VAL A 120 -4.70 1.22 -2.61
N PRO A 121 -4.64 0.75 -3.87
CA PRO A 121 -5.20 -0.54 -4.23
C PRO A 121 -4.44 -1.68 -3.55
N LEU A 122 -5.14 -2.78 -3.29
CA LEU A 122 -4.57 -4.08 -2.96
C LEU A 122 -5.37 -5.16 -3.71
N ILE A 123 -4.70 -5.92 -4.56
CA ILE A 123 -5.26 -7.03 -5.32
C ILE A 123 -4.37 -8.23 -5.03
N ILE A 124 -4.97 -9.32 -4.55
CA ILE A 124 -4.29 -10.58 -4.30
C ILE A 124 -4.94 -11.65 -5.17
N HIS A 125 -4.23 -12.09 -6.19
CA HIS A 125 -4.61 -13.26 -6.99
C HIS A 125 -4.03 -14.51 -6.34
N VAL A 126 -4.90 -15.47 -6.01
CA VAL A 126 -4.52 -16.78 -5.46
C VAL A 126 -5.02 -17.86 -6.42
N PRO A 127 -4.15 -18.72 -6.95
CA PRO A 127 -4.56 -19.78 -7.86
C PRO A 127 -5.64 -20.68 -7.26
N GLY A 128 -6.66 -20.99 -8.07
CA GLY A 128 -7.78 -21.86 -7.67
C GLY A 128 -8.78 -21.24 -6.69
N GLN A 129 -8.69 -19.94 -6.38
CA GLN A 129 -9.65 -19.24 -5.52
C GLN A 129 -10.53 -18.30 -6.33
N GLU A 130 -11.82 -18.22 -5.96
CA GLU A 130 -12.73 -17.20 -6.50
C GLU A 130 -12.44 -15.83 -5.90
N GLY A 131 -12.50 -14.80 -6.74
CA GLY A 131 -12.31 -13.42 -6.31
C GLY A 131 -13.48 -12.91 -5.46
N LYS A 132 -13.18 -12.06 -4.48
CA LYS A 132 -14.17 -11.31 -3.71
C LYS A 132 -13.64 -9.93 -3.34
N THR A 133 -14.54 -8.95 -3.23
CA THR A 133 -14.20 -7.65 -2.67
C THR A 133 -14.23 -7.72 -1.14
N ILE A 134 -13.14 -7.31 -0.50
CA ILE A 134 -13.04 -7.17 0.96
C ILE A 134 -13.00 -5.68 1.29
N SER A 135 -14.02 -5.17 1.97
CA SER A 135 -14.13 -3.75 2.34
C SER A 135 -13.66 -3.45 3.78
N LYS A 136 -12.98 -4.41 4.41
CA LYS A 136 -12.39 -4.26 5.76
C LYS A 136 -11.36 -3.12 5.74
N VAL A 137 -11.36 -2.30 6.79
CA VAL A 137 -10.28 -1.31 6.98
C VAL A 137 -8.97 -2.03 7.28
N SER A 138 -7.93 -1.67 6.55
CA SER A 138 -6.61 -2.31 6.66
C SER A 138 -5.50 -1.36 6.25
N GLY A 139 -4.28 -1.63 6.73
CA GLY A 139 -3.05 -0.95 6.33
C GLY A 139 -2.06 -1.90 5.65
N GLN A 140 -0.98 -1.35 5.10
CA GLN A 140 0.07 -2.15 4.44
C GLN A 140 0.78 -3.13 5.40
N ILE A 141 0.80 -2.81 6.71
CA ILE A 141 1.37 -3.69 7.74
C ILE A 141 0.66 -5.04 7.84
N ASP A 142 -0.60 -5.12 7.41
CA ASP A 142 -1.42 -6.33 7.41
C ASP A 142 -1.03 -7.32 6.29
N LEU A 143 -0.24 -6.88 5.30
CA LEU A 143 0.12 -7.73 4.16
C LEU A 143 1.01 -8.90 4.57
N LYS A 144 2.01 -8.67 5.44
CA LYS A 144 2.94 -9.71 5.88
C LYS A 144 2.22 -10.89 6.56
N PRO A 145 1.42 -10.70 7.64
CA PRO A 145 0.69 -11.81 8.25
C PRO A 145 -0.27 -12.49 7.28
N THR A 146 -0.96 -11.71 6.43
CA THR A 146 -1.90 -12.25 5.43
C THR A 146 -1.21 -13.21 4.47
N LEU A 147 -0.06 -12.83 3.91
CA LEU A 147 0.68 -13.69 2.97
C LEU A 147 1.28 -14.91 3.66
N LEU A 148 1.81 -14.76 4.88
CA LEU A 148 2.33 -15.90 5.64
C LEU A 148 1.23 -16.93 5.94
N HIS A 149 0.04 -16.48 6.34
CA HIS A 149 -1.11 -17.35 6.57
C HIS A 149 -1.62 -18.01 5.28
N LEU A 150 -1.68 -17.29 4.15
CA LEU A 150 -2.02 -17.87 2.84
C LEU A 150 -1.06 -19.00 2.44
N LEU A 151 0.22 -18.88 2.81
CA LEU A 151 1.25 -19.89 2.57
C LEU A 151 1.28 -21.00 3.64
N GLY A 152 0.35 -21.01 4.60
CA GLY A 152 0.29 -21.99 5.68
C GLY A 152 1.38 -21.82 6.76
N ILE A 153 2.05 -20.66 6.81
CA ILE A 153 3.10 -20.35 7.77
C ILE A 153 2.48 -19.69 9.01
N LYS A 154 2.76 -20.25 10.19
CA LYS A 154 2.30 -19.69 11.48
C LYS A 154 3.17 -18.51 11.90
N THR A 155 2.53 -17.42 12.33
CA THR A 155 3.20 -16.18 12.78
C THR A 155 3.20 -15.99 14.30
N ASN A 156 2.79 -17.01 15.07
CA ASN A 156 2.65 -16.94 16.53
C ASN A 156 3.95 -16.69 17.32
N GLN A 157 5.11 -16.72 16.67
CA GLN A 157 6.43 -16.50 17.27
C GLN A 157 7.10 -15.22 16.77
N SER A 158 6.46 -14.45 15.89
CA SER A 158 7.00 -13.19 15.36
C SER A 158 6.36 -11.98 16.01
N ILE A 159 7.17 -10.95 16.27
CA ILE A 159 6.67 -9.63 16.64
C ILE A 159 6.04 -8.99 15.40
N GLU A 160 4.73 -8.81 15.41
CA GLU A 160 3.94 -8.26 14.31
C GLU A 160 2.95 -7.23 14.85
N PHE A 161 2.81 -6.12 14.11
CA PHE A 161 1.81 -5.08 14.40
C PHE A 161 0.58 -5.21 13.48
N GLY A 162 0.76 -5.77 12.28
CA GLY A 162 -0.34 -6.04 11.37
C GLY A 162 -1.12 -7.29 11.76
N THR A 163 -2.29 -7.43 11.17
CA THR A 163 -3.19 -8.57 11.35
C THR A 163 -3.56 -9.18 10.00
N ASP A 164 -3.86 -10.47 9.99
CA ASP A 164 -4.34 -11.14 8.78
C ASP A 164 -5.68 -10.55 8.30
N LEU A 165 -5.71 -10.14 7.02
CA LEU A 165 -6.88 -9.55 6.37
C LEU A 165 -8.08 -10.49 6.34
N PHE A 166 -7.87 -11.80 6.31
CA PHE A 166 -8.95 -12.79 6.27
C PHE A 166 -9.52 -13.14 7.65
N THR A 167 -8.84 -12.73 8.72
CA THR A 167 -9.35 -12.91 10.09
C THR A 167 -10.41 -11.86 10.40
N LYS A 168 -11.54 -12.29 10.99
CA LYS A 168 -12.59 -11.37 11.45
C LYS A 168 -12.03 -10.45 12.53
N SER A 169 -12.23 -9.15 12.36
CA SER A 169 -11.96 -8.13 13.36
C SER A 169 -13.22 -7.28 13.53
N GLU A 170 -13.68 -7.13 14.77
CA GLU A 170 -14.87 -6.34 15.08
C GLU A 170 -14.61 -4.84 14.94
N ASP A 171 -13.39 -4.40 15.25
CA ASP A 171 -12.99 -2.99 15.22
C ASP A 171 -11.56 -2.82 14.67
N PRO A 172 -11.37 -2.92 13.34
CA PRO A 172 -10.08 -2.72 12.70
C PRO A 172 -9.61 -1.27 12.87
N LEU A 173 -8.31 -1.10 13.09
CA LEU A 173 -7.66 0.19 13.26
C LEU A 173 -6.47 0.28 12.30
N MET A 174 -6.57 1.17 11.30
CA MET A 174 -5.44 1.49 10.42
C MET A 174 -4.83 2.82 10.88
N ILE A 175 -3.51 2.81 11.10
CA ILE A 175 -2.76 3.95 11.65
C ILE A 175 -1.80 4.49 10.59
N MET A 176 -1.84 5.79 10.36
CA MET A 176 -0.87 6.54 9.56
C MET A 176 0.34 6.90 10.41
N ARG A 177 1.48 7.15 9.75
CA ARG A 177 2.76 7.47 10.42
C ARG A 177 2.72 8.76 11.26
N ASP A 178 1.81 9.68 10.95
CA ASP A 178 1.58 10.94 11.68
C ASP A 178 0.63 10.78 12.88
N GLY A 179 0.09 9.58 13.12
CA GLY A 179 -0.89 9.30 14.16
C GLY A 179 -2.35 9.49 13.74
N SER A 180 -2.62 9.93 12.51
CA SER A 180 -3.96 9.86 11.92
C SER A 180 -4.41 8.40 11.84
N PHE A 181 -5.71 8.11 11.88
CA PHE A 181 -6.20 6.73 11.78
C PHE A 181 -7.60 6.62 11.17
N VAL A 182 -7.95 5.40 10.78
CA VAL A 182 -9.27 5.01 10.30
C VAL A 182 -9.73 3.77 11.03
N THR A 183 -10.97 3.78 11.50
CA THR A 183 -11.69 2.60 12.02
C THR A 183 -12.88 2.26 11.12
N ASN A 184 -13.73 1.32 11.55
CA ASN A 184 -15.01 1.08 10.88
C ASN A 184 -15.89 2.33 10.85
N ASP A 185 -15.93 3.07 11.97
CA ASP A 185 -16.89 4.14 12.22
C ASP A 185 -16.28 5.55 12.24
N TYR A 186 -14.97 5.66 12.46
CA TYR A 186 -14.30 6.93 12.71
C TYR A 186 -13.10 7.16 11.81
N VAL A 187 -12.84 8.43 11.52
CA VAL A 187 -11.61 8.92 10.88
C VAL A 187 -11.05 10.02 11.78
N TYR A 188 -9.77 9.93 12.11
CA TYR A 188 -9.06 10.98 12.86
C TYR A 188 -7.90 11.49 12.04
N THR A 189 -7.86 12.80 11.81
CA THR A 189 -6.77 13.47 11.09
C THR A 189 -6.77 14.96 11.40
N LYS A 190 -5.59 15.59 11.32
CA LYS A 190 -5.39 17.03 11.60
C LYS A 190 -6.06 17.48 12.92
N ASN A 191 -5.96 16.66 13.97
CA ASN A 191 -6.56 16.87 15.29
C ASN A 191 -8.11 16.98 15.32
N MET A 192 -8.78 16.41 14.32
CA MET A 192 -10.25 16.37 14.25
C MET A 192 -10.74 14.92 14.14
N CYS A 193 -11.85 14.63 14.83
CA CYS A 193 -12.54 13.35 14.77
C CYS A 193 -13.77 13.48 13.86
N TYR A 194 -13.96 12.53 12.95
CA TYR A 194 -15.05 12.51 11.98
C TYR A 194 -15.81 11.20 12.06
N LYS A 195 -17.14 11.25 11.90
CA LYS A 195 -17.95 10.05 11.65
C LYS A 195 -17.73 9.60 10.22
N LYS A 196 -17.14 8.43 10.01
CA LYS A 196 -16.71 7.94 8.69
C LYS A 196 -17.84 7.79 7.68
N SER A 197 -19.04 7.45 8.14
CA SER A 197 -20.19 7.26 7.25
C SER A 197 -20.70 8.57 6.63
N THR A 198 -20.50 9.70 7.29
CA THR A 198 -21.02 11.02 6.84
C THR A 198 -19.91 12.01 6.50
N GLY A 199 -18.70 11.82 7.02
CA GLY A 199 -17.61 12.80 6.94
C GLY A 199 -17.80 14.00 7.87
N GLU A 200 -18.82 13.99 8.72
CA GLU A 200 -19.11 15.11 9.63
C GLU A 200 -18.20 15.07 10.86
N PRO A 201 -17.73 16.23 11.35
CA PRO A 201 -16.96 16.31 12.58
C PRO A 201 -17.83 15.92 13.79
N ILE A 202 -17.22 15.19 14.72
CA ILE A 202 -17.82 14.75 15.98
C ILE A 202 -16.89 15.11 17.14
N ASP A 203 -17.37 14.94 18.38
CA ASP A 203 -16.58 15.20 19.57
C ASP A 203 -15.27 14.40 19.56
N LEU A 204 -14.14 15.08 19.75
CA LEU A 204 -12.81 14.50 19.80
C LEU A 204 -12.69 13.39 20.87
N ALA A 205 -13.46 13.50 21.97
CA ALA A 205 -13.47 12.51 23.05
C ALA A 205 -13.82 11.09 22.54
N ILE A 206 -14.59 10.98 21.46
CA ILE A 206 -14.93 9.70 20.83
C ILE A 206 -13.69 9.02 20.22
N CYS A 207 -12.78 9.80 19.65
CA CYS A 207 -11.54 9.30 19.06
C CYS A 207 -10.42 9.07 20.10
N GLN A 208 -10.52 9.62 21.33
CA GLN A 208 -9.43 9.60 22.31
C GLN A 208 -8.85 8.21 22.61
N PRO A 209 -9.67 7.13 22.79
CA PRO A 209 -9.12 5.79 23.03
C PRO A 209 -8.25 5.29 21.86
N TYR A 210 -8.65 5.60 20.63
CA TYR A 210 -7.93 5.22 19.41
C TYR A 210 -6.66 6.05 19.21
N ILE A 211 -6.67 7.33 19.61
CA ILE A 211 -5.49 8.20 19.60
C ILE A 211 -4.40 7.60 20.50
N GLU A 212 -4.73 7.20 21.72
CA GLU A 212 -3.75 6.59 22.64
C GLU A 212 -3.24 5.23 22.15
N LYS A 213 -4.12 4.43 21.54
CA LYS A 213 -3.73 3.15 20.93
C LYS A 213 -2.78 3.37 19.75
N ALA A 214 -3.11 4.28 18.84
CA ALA A 214 -2.27 4.62 17.69
C ALA A 214 -0.88 5.10 18.13
N LYS A 215 -0.82 6.00 19.11
CA LYS A 215 0.43 6.48 19.71
C LYS A 215 1.25 5.35 20.31
N THR A 216 0.62 4.41 21.00
CA THR A 216 1.28 3.26 21.63
C THR A 216 1.89 2.34 20.57
N GLU A 217 1.12 1.95 19.55
CA GLU A 217 1.61 1.08 18.47
C GLU A 217 2.77 1.71 17.69
N LEU A 218 2.67 2.98 17.33
CA LEU A 218 3.76 3.71 16.68
C LEU A 218 5.01 3.78 17.56
N THR A 219 4.84 4.07 18.86
CA THR A 219 5.96 4.12 19.81
C THR A 219 6.64 2.75 19.95
N TYR A 220 5.88 1.66 19.97
CA TYR A 220 6.44 0.31 20.06
C TYR A 220 7.18 -0.08 18.79
N SER A 221 6.64 0.27 17.62
CA SER A 221 7.34 0.10 16.35
C SER A 221 8.67 0.87 16.35
N ASP A 222 8.67 2.13 16.80
CA ASP A 222 9.87 2.96 16.86
C ASP A 222 10.92 2.39 17.83
N LYS A 223 10.49 1.92 18.99
CA LYS A 223 11.38 1.26 19.96
C LYS A 223 12.01 -0.01 19.38
N LEU A 224 11.23 -0.80 18.64
CA LEU A 224 11.72 -2.02 18.00
C LEU A 224 12.85 -1.71 17.01
N ILE A 225 12.65 -0.70 16.16
CA ILE A 225 13.60 -0.30 15.12
C ILE A 225 14.80 0.44 15.73
N TYR A 226 14.58 1.53 16.47
CA TYR A 226 15.67 2.35 17.01
C TYR A 226 16.45 1.67 18.13
N GLY A 227 15.81 0.77 18.87
CA GLY A 227 16.49 -0.07 19.85
C GLY A 227 17.20 -1.29 19.24
N ASP A 228 16.96 -1.58 17.95
CA ASP A 228 17.42 -2.78 17.26
C ASP A 228 17.18 -4.04 18.13
N LEU A 229 15.91 -4.14 18.57
CA LEU A 229 15.48 -5.05 19.64
C LEU A 229 15.34 -6.49 19.17
N LEU A 230 15.16 -6.72 17.86
CA LEU A 230 15.09 -8.07 17.29
C LEU A 230 16.39 -8.87 17.47
N ARG A 231 17.53 -8.22 17.74
CA ARG A 231 18.78 -8.91 18.11
C ARG A 231 18.70 -9.66 19.43
N PHE A 232 17.77 -9.26 20.31
CA PHE A 232 17.59 -9.83 21.64
C PHE A 232 16.40 -10.80 21.71
N ASP A 233 15.64 -10.97 20.63
CA ASP A 233 14.52 -11.90 20.58
C ASP A 233 15.03 -13.36 20.54
N PRO A 234 14.73 -14.19 21.56
CA PRO A 234 15.16 -15.58 21.59
C PRO A 234 14.56 -16.43 20.45
N ASN A 235 13.46 -15.98 19.84
CA ASN A 235 12.84 -16.63 18.69
C ASN A 235 13.47 -16.20 17.36
N ASN A 236 14.33 -15.18 17.37
CA ASN A 236 15.05 -14.77 16.17
C ASN A 236 16.14 -15.79 15.83
N LYS A 237 15.77 -16.79 15.03
CA LYS A 237 16.66 -17.86 14.55
C LYS A 237 17.80 -17.33 13.67
N TYR A 238 17.65 -16.13 13.11
CA TYR A 238 18.68 -15.43 12.36
C TYR A 238 19.28 -14.36 13.26
N LYS A 239 20.18 -14.77 14.16
CA LYS A 239 21.07 -13.81 14.83
C LYS A 239 21.75 -13.02 13.73
N THR A 240 21.40 -11.74 13.62
CA THR A 240 21.88 -10.83 12.58
C THR A 240 23.34 -11.11 12.29
N GLY A 241 23.64 -11.46 11.03
CA GLY A 241 25.02 -11.63 10.59
C GLY A 241 25.84 -10.40 10.97
N SER A 242 27.14 -10.60 11.19
CA SER A 242 28.08 -9.51 11.43
C SER A 242 27.90 -8.46 10.32
N MET A 243 27.41 -7.27 10.63
CA MET A 243 27.54 -6.14 9.72
C MET A 243 29.02 -5.79 9.65
N ILE A 244 29.73 -6.39 8.69
CA ILE A 244 31.05 -5.93 8.31
C ILE A 244 30.81 -4.79 7.34
N THR A 245 30.60 -3.58 7.86
CA THR A 245 30.67 -2.36 7.06
C THR A 245 32.13 -2.21 6.63
N LYS A 246 32.50 -2.80 5.49
CA LYS A 246 33.76 -2.46 4.81
C LYS A 246 33.52 -1.14 4.08
N PHE A 247 34.11 -0.08 4.59
CA PHE A 247 34.40 1.08 3.77
C PHE A 247 35.64 0.70 2.95
N GLU A 248 35.48 0.62 1.63
CA GLU A 248 36.61 0.72 0.70
C GLU A 248 36.91 2.20 0.44
#